data_AF-A0A8J6BL83-F1
#
_entry.id   AF-A0A8J6BL83-F1
#
_cell.length_a   1.000
_cell.length_b   1.000
_cell.length_c   1.000
_cell.angle_alpha   90.00
_cell.angle_beta   90.00
_cell.angle_gamma   90.00
#
_symmetry.space_group_name_H-M   'P 1'
#
loop_
_entity.id
_entity.type
_entity.pdbx_description
1 polymer ?
#
loop_
_entity_poly.entity_id
_entity_poly.type
_entity_poly.pdbx_seq_one_letter_code
_entity_poly.pdbx_strand_id
1 'polypeptide(L)'
;MLAAAPPQEQKQMLGERLFPLIQAMHPSLAGKITGMLLEIDNSELLHMLESPESLRSKVNINLIVLSKMLLHCLAMLYLKL
;
A
#
# COMPACT_ATOMS: atom_id res chain seq x y z
N MET A 1 -7.24 20.90 9.25
CA MET A 1 -7.95 20.05 10.23
C MET A 1 -8.14 18.67 9.60
N LEU A 2 -7.21 17.73 9.82
CA LEU A 2 -7.35 16.35 9.30
C LEU A 2 -8.34 15.52 10.12
N ALA A 3 -8.61 15.90 11.38
CA ALA A 3 -9.47 15.17 12.31
C ALA A 3 -10.99 15.32 12.06
N ALA A 4 -11.42 16.26 11.21
CA ALA A 4 -12.84 16.54 10.96
C ALA A 4 -13.39 15.86 9.70
N ALA A 5 -12.52 15.30 8.85
CA ALA A 5 -12.91 14.65 7.62
C ALA A 5 -13.35 13.19 7.88
N PRO A 6 -14.39 12.67 7.20
CA PRO A 6 -14.79 11.27 7.29
C PRO A 6 -13.60 10.33 7.06
N PRO A 7 -13.55 9.16 7.73
CA PRO A 7 -12.38 8.26 7.72
C PRO A 7 -11.89 7.87 6.31
N GLN A 8 -12.82 7.80 5.37
CA GLN A 8 -12.57 7.46 3.98
C GLN A 8 -11.82 8.59 3.23
N GLU A 9 -12.16 9.85 3.54
CA GLU A 9 -11.52 11.03 2.96
C GLU A 9 -10.11 11.25 3.55
N GLN A 10 -9.92 10.91 4.84
CA GLN A 10 -8.58 10.86 5.45
C GLN A 10 -7.64 9.89 4.73
N LYS A 11 -8.13 8.68 4.43
CA LYS A 11 -7.37 7.69 3.66
C LYS A 11 -7.07 8.17 2.25
N GLN A 12 -8.00 8.87 1.62
CA GLN A 12 -7.79 9.44 0.29
C GLN A 12 -6.66 10.49 0.29
N MET A 13 -6.67 11.41 1.27
CA MET A 13 -5.61 12.39 1.44
C MET A 13 -4.24 11.75 1.74
N LEU A 14 -4.21 10.69 2.55
CA LEU A 14 -2.98 9.93 2.83
C LEU A 14 -2.49 9.21 1.56
N GLY A 15 -3.41 8.66 0.77
CA GLY A 15 -3.11 7.99 -0.50
C GLY A 15 -2.43 8.91 -1.50
N GLU A 16 -2.93 10.14 -1.65
CA GLU A 16 -2.34 11.15 -2.54
C GLU A 16 -0.90 11.53 -2.13
N ARG A 17 -0.59 11.46 -0.83
CA ARG A 17 0.76 11.72 -0.32
C ARG A 17 1.70 10.51 -0.48
N LEU A 18 1.19 9.30 -0.28
CA LEU A 18 1.96 8.06 -0.38
C LEU A 18 2.24 7.64 -1.82
N PHE A 19 1.27 7.83 -2.71
CA PHE A 19 1.37 7.42 -4.11
C PHE A 19 2.63 7.91 -4.83
N PRO A 20 3.01 9.20 -4.83
CA PRO A 20 4.21 9.66 -5.53
C PRO A 20 5.50 9.08 -4.94
N LEU A 21 5.56 8.86 -3.61
CA LEU A 21 6.71 8.23 -2.95
C LEU A 21 6.89 6.79 -3.40
N ILE A 22 5.79 6.04 -3.48
CA ILE A 22 5.80 4.65 -3.94
C ILE A 22 6.04 4.59 -5.45
N GLN A 23 5.48 5.51 -6.22
CA GLN A 23 5.65 5.59 -7.67
C GLN A 23 7.11 5.85 -8.07
N ALA A 24 7.84 6.65 -7.30
CA ALA A 24 9.27 6.84 -7.51
C ALA A 24 10.09 5.55 -7.32
N MET A 25 9.62 4.62 -6.47
CA MET A 25 10.28 3.33 -6.23
C MET A 25 9.80 2.22 -7.16
N HIS A 26 8.48 2.12 -7.35
CA HIS A 26 7.79 1.04 -8.06
C HIS A 26 6.65 1.60 -8.94
N PRO A 27 6.96 2.27 -10.06
CA PRO A 27 5.97 2.98 -10.86
C PRO A 27 4.85 2.07 -11.42
N SER A 28 5.18 0.83 -11.76
CA SER A 28 4.22 -0.16 -12.29
C SER A 28 3.27 -0.75 -11.25
N LEU A 29 3.68 -0.78 -9.98
CA LEU A 29 2.91 -1.38 -8.88
C LEU A 29 2.37 -0.34 -7.89
N ALA A 30 2.68 0.94 -8.09
CA ALA A 30 2.36 2.03 -7.18
C ALA A 30 0.88 2.05 -6.77
N GLY A 31 -0.04 1.90 -7.73
CA GLY A 31 -1.47 1.90 -7.45
C GLY A 31 -1.90 0.74 -6.54
N LYS A 32 -1.42 -0.48 -6.79
CA LYS A 32 -1.73 -1.66 -5.96
C LYS A 32 -1.10 -1.57 -4.57
N ILE A 33 0.17 -1.16 -4.50
CA ILE A 33 0.88 -1.03 -3.23
C ILE A 33 0.23 0.07 -2.38
N THR A 34 -0.11 1.22 -2.98
CA THR A 34 -0.81 2.31 -2.28
C THR A 34 -2.18 1.84 -1.80
N GLY A 35 -2.95 1.14 -2.63
CA GLY A 35 -4.26 0.59 -2.25
C GLY A 35 -4.18 -0.37 -1.06
N MET A 36 -3.19 -1.28 -1.05
CA MET A 36 -2.98 -2.19 0.10
C MET A 36 -2.49 -1.46 1.35
N LEU A 37 -1.62 -0.45 1.21
CA LEU A 37 -1.18 0.38 2.33
C LEU A 37 -2.35 1.14 2.95
N LEU A 38 -3.29 1.63 2.15
CA LEU A 38 -4.48 2.32 2.64
C LEU A 38 -5.41 1.42 3.44
N GLU A 39 -5.23 0.10 3.49
CA GLU A 39 -5.98 -0.77 4.39
C GLU A 39 -5.47 -0.71 5.85
N ILE A 40 -4.26 -0.18 6.06
CA ILE A 40 -3.66 0.03 7.38
C ILE A 40 -4.38 1.18 8.13
N ASP A 41 -4.27 1.19 9.46
CA ASP A 41 -4.74 2.27 10.32
C ASP A 41 -4.05 3.62 10.03
N ASN A 42 -4.81 4.70 10.13
CA ASN A 42 -4.33 6.05 9.81
C ASN A 42 -3.16 6.49 10.70
N SER A 43 -3.12 6.06 11.97
CA SER A 43 -2.02 6.35 12.89
C SER A 43 -0.70 5.71 12.44
N GLU A 44 -0.75 4.47 11.97
CA GLU A 44 0.44 3.78 11.47
C GLU A 44 0.88 4.35 10.13
N LEU A 45 -0.06 4.73 9.25
CA LEU A 45 0.26 5.44 8.00
C LEU A 45 0.94 6.80 8.25
N LEU A 46 0.51 7.55 9.26
CA LEU A 46 1.16 8.80 9.65
C LEU A 46 2.59 8.55 10.16
N HIS A 47 2.79 7.54 11.00
CA HIS A 47 4.12 7.15 11.47
C HIS A 47 5.05 6.74 10.31
N MET A 48 4.50 6.10 9.27
CA MET A 48 5.25 5.74 8.06
C MET A 48 5.62 6.95 7.20
N LEU A 49 4.81 8.01 7.21
CA LEU A 49 5.17 9.27 6.55
C LEU A 49 6.27 10.02 7.30
N GLU A 50 6.33 9.88 8.62
CA GLU A 50 7.39 10.44 9.46
C GLU A 50 8.69 9.64 9.39
N SER A 51 8.63 8.33 9.13
CA SER A 51 9.78 7.43 9.06
C SER A 51 9.94 6.76 7.68
N PRO A 52 10.89 7.21 6.85
CA PRO A 52 11.12 6.64 5.51
C PRO A 52 11.59 5.17 5.53
N GLU A 53 12.23 4.73 6.61
CA GLU A 53 12.65 3.33 6.81
C GLU A 53 11.45 2.41 7.06
N SER A 54 10.47 2.90 7.83
CA SER A 54 9.20 2.22 8.08
C SER A 54 8.41 2.06 6.79
N LEU A 55 8.33 3.13 5.99
CA LEU A 55 7.70 3.12 4.66
C LEU A 55 8.31 2.04 3.75
N ARG A 56 9.64 2.02 3.61
CA ARG A 56 10.35 1.04 2.76
C ARG A 56 10.10 -0.40 3.20
N SER A 57 10.15 -0.65 4.51
CA SER A 57 9.92 -2.00 5.06
C SER A 57 8.51 -2.49 4.75
N LYS A 58 7.50 -1.63 4.91
CA LYS A 58 6.11 -2.00 4.61
C LYS A 58 5.84 -2.13 3.11
N VAL A 59 6.44 -1.29 2.27
CA VAL A 59 6.38 -1.42 0.81
C VAL A 59 6.94 -2.77 0.37
N ASN A 60 8.08 -3.19 0.93
CA ASN A 60 8.66 -4.51 0.67
C ASN A 60 7.76 -5.66 1.10
N ILE A 61 7.13 -5.57 2.28
CA ILE A 61 6.16 -6.58 2.73
C ILE A 61 4.98 -6.65 1.74
N ASN A 62 4.43 -5.51 1.33
CA ASN A 62 3.34 -5.46 0.36
C ASN A 62 3.73 -6.03 -1.01
N LEU A 63 4.96 -5.78 -1.48
CA LEU A 63 5.51 -6.41 -2.70
C LEU A 63 5.56 -7.94 -2.58
N ILE A 64 6.04 -8.45 -1.45
CA ILE A 64 6.08 -9.90 -1.20
C ILE A 64 4.66 -10.48 -1.16
N VAL A 65 3.71 -9.80 -0.52
CA VAL A 65 2.31 -10.23 -0.48
C VAL A 65 1.69 -10.21 -1.87
N LEU A 66 1.90 -9.15 -2.66
CA LEU A 66 1.44 -9.06 -4.05
C LEU A 66 2.02 -10.19 -4.91
N SER A 67 3.32 -10.45 -4.79
CA SER A 67 4.00 -11.55 -5.48
C SER A 67 3.45 -12.91 -5.07
N LYS A 68 3.21 -13.13 -3.77
CA LYS A 68 2.62 -14.36 -3.25
C LYS A 68 1.17 -14.53 -3.70
N MET A 69 0.38 -13.46 -3.73
CA MET A 69 -1.01 -13.51 -4.17
C MET A 69 -1.10 -13.81 -5.66
N LEU A 70 -0.22 -13.24 -6.49
CA LEU A 70 -0.09 -13.61 -7.90
C LEU A 70 0.29 -15.08 -8.07
N LEU A 71 1.25 -15.58 -7.28
CA LEU A 71 1.65 -16.99 -7.34
C LEU A 71 0.52 -17.93 -6.89
N HIS A 72 -0.24 -17.58 -5.85
CA HIS A 72 -1.39 -18.35 -5.41
C HIS A 72 -2.53 -18.33 -6.44
N CYS A 73 -2.77 -17.18 -7.08
CA CYS A 73 -3.78 -17.06 -8.14
C CYS A 73 -3.37 -17.85 -9.39
N LEU A 74 -2.09 -17.82 -9.79
CA LEU A 74 -1.54 -18.66 -10.85
C LEU A 74 -1.60 -20.14 -10.50
N ALA A 75 -1.24 -20.53 -9.26
CA ALA A 75 -1.33 -21.91 -8.80
C ALA A 75 -2.79 -22.40 -8.82
N MET A 76 -3.75 -21.58 -8.39
CA MET A 76 -5.19 -21.88 -8.50
C MET A 76 -5.66 -22.01 -9.95
N LEU A 77 -5.08 -21.27 -10.89
CA LEU A 77 -5.38 -21.39 -12.32
C LEU A 77 -4.79 -22.69 -12.91
N TYR A 78 -3.55 -23.03 -12.52
CA TYR A 78 -2.85 -24.23 -12.99
C TYR A 78 -3.35 -25.54 -12.37
N LEU A 79 -3.84 -25.53 -11.13
CA LEU A 79 -4.39 -26.73 -10.47
C LEU A 79 -5.87 -26.99 -10.84
N LYS A 80 -6.49 -26.09 -11.60
CA LYS A 80 -7.90 -26.15 -12.02
C LYS A 80 -8.05 -26.39 -13.53
N LEU A 81 -6.92 -26.62 -14.22
CA LEU A 81 -6.82 -27.28 -15.54
C LEU A 81 -6.33 -28.72 -15.34
#